data_AF-A0A8T7FYI5-F1
#
_entry.id   AF-A0A8T7FYI5-F1
#
_cell.length_a   1.000
_cell.length_b   1.000
_cell.length_c   1.000
_cell.angle_alpha   90.00
_cell.angle_beta   90.00
_cell.angle_gamma   90.00
#
_symmetry.space_group_name_H-M   'P 1'
#
loop_
_entity.id
_entity.type
_entity.pdbx_description
1 polymer ?
#
loop_
_entity_poly.entity_id
_entity_poly.type
_entity_poly.pdbx_seq_one_letter_code
_entity_poly.pdbx_strand_id
1 'polypeptide(L)'
;MKVLLDHHLKKQGILLWSTMEEQGWLKLINVPMLTFNDVGLAIDSSDREVWRFAQSQGLILLTGNRYRKHCAERLVEIVMNIENYLGVGRIYIP
;
A
#
# COMPACT_ATOMS: atom_id res chain seq x y z
N MET A 1 10.60 6.92 -0.90
CA MET A 1 9.41 6.66 -0.08
C MET A 1 8.91 5.26 -0.40
N LYS A 2 8.39 4.51 0.57
CA LYS A 2 7.86 3.15 0.34
C LYS A 2 6.47 3.03 0.96
N VAL A 3 5.57 2.28 0.31
CA VAL A 3 4.19 2.07 0.77
C VAL A 3 4.05 0.63 1.26
N LEU A 4 3.50 0.43 2.46
CA LEU A 4 3.17 -0.89 2.98
C LEU A 4 1.67 -1.14 2.75
N LEU A 5 1.36 -2.20 2.01
CA LEU A 5 -0.01 -2.67 1.82
C LEU A 5 -0.45 -3.51 3.02
N ASP A 6 -1.56 -3.12 3.62
CA ASP A 6 -2.27 -3.94 4.58
C ASP A 6 -2.68 -5.28 3.95
N HIS A 7 -2.64 -6.37 4.73
CA HIS A 7 -2.99 -7.71 4.29
C HIS A 7 -4.39 -7.80 3.66
N HIS A 8 -5.34 -6.96 4.12
CA HIS A 8 -6.68 -6.86 3.57
C HIS A 8 -6.72 -6.30 2.14
N LEU A 9 -5.73 -5.50 1.75
CA LEU A 9 -5.61 -4.93 0.41
C LEU A 9 -4.67 -5.73 -0.50
N LYS A 10 -4.05 -6.80 0.00
CA LYS A 10 -3.01 -7.56 -0.71
C LYS A 10 -3.47 -8.03 -2.09
N LYS A 11 -4.68 -8.58 -2.22
CA LYS A 11 -5.17 -9.13 -3.50
C LYS A 11 -5.35 -8.04 -4.56
N GLN A 12 -5.97 -6.92 -4.18
CA GLN A 12 -6.22 -5.79 -5.08
C GLN A 12 -4.93 -5.05 -5.41
N GLY A 13 -4.06 -4.86 -4.41
CA GLY A 13 -2.75 -4.24 -4.58
C GLY A 13 -1.84 -5.03 -5.52
N ILE A 14 -1.76 -6.37 -5.33
CA ILE A 14 -0.99 -7.23 -6.24
C ILE A 14 -1.53 -7.15 -7.66
N LEU A 15 -2.84 -7.31 -7.87
CA LEU A 15 -3.42 -7.29 -9.21
C LEU A 15 -3.12 -5.97 -9.93
N LEU A 16 -3.33 -4.84 -9.24
CA LEU A 16 -3.04 -3.52 -9.79
C LEU A 16 -1.55 -3.35 -10.11
N TRP A 17 -0.68 -3.70 -9.17
CA TRP A 17 0.76 -3.49 -9.30
C TRP A 17 1.36 -4.36 -10.42
N SER A 18 0.93 -5.62 -10.52
CA SER A 18 1.33 -6.51 -11.63
C SER A 18 0.85 -5.98 -12.97
N THR A 19 -0.40 -5.49 -13.08
CA THR A 19 -0.87 -4.85 -14.32
C THR A 19 -0.07 -3.59 -14.66
N MET A 20 0.24 -2.74 -13.67
CA MET A 20 1.05 -1.54 -13.90
C MET A 20 2.50 -1.88 -14.29
N GLU A 21 3.06 -2.95 -13.73
CA GLU A 21 4.40 -3.46 -14.08
C GLU A 21 4.43 -3.95 -15.53
N GLU A 22 3.46 -4.79 -15.91
CA GLU A 22 3.30 -5.31 -17.27
C GLU A 22 3.16 -4.18 -18.31
N GLN A 23 2.44 -3.11 -17.97
CA GLN A 23 2.30 -1.93 -18.83
C GLN A 23 3.50 -0.96 -18.74
N GLY A 24 4.49 -1.24 -17.90
CA GLY A 24 5.70 -0.43 -17.72
C GLY A 24 5.51 0.86 -16.92
N TRP A 25 4.36 1.06 -16.29
CA TRP A 25 4.01 2.29 -15.56
C TRP A 25 4.81 2.45 -14.27
N LEU A 26 5.25 1.34 -13.66
CA LEU A 26 6.10 1.40 -12.46
C LEU A 26 7.44 2.09 -12.70
N LYS A 27 7.92 2.16 -13.95
CA LYS A 27 9.14 2.92 -14.29
C LYS A 27 8.92 4.43 -14.18
N LEU A 28 7.67 4.88 -14.29
CA LEU A 28 7.27 6.29 -14.15
C LEU A 28 7.01 6.65 -12.69
N ILE A 29 6.67 5.65 -11.86
CA ILE A 29 6.26 5.85 -10.47
C ILE A 29 7.32 5.23 -9.55
N ASN A 30 8.27 6.04 -9.10
CA ASN A 30 9.39 5.60 -8.25
C ASN A 30 8.98 5.37 -6.78
N VAL A 31 7.90 4.63 -6.55
CA VAL A 31 7.37 4.31 -5.22
C VAL A 31 7.20 2.80 -5.08
N PRO A 32 8.13 2.09 -4.43
CA PRO A 32 7.97 0.67 -4.16
C PRO A 32 6.78 0.41 -3.23
N MET A 33 5.89 -0.49 -3.64
CA MET A 33 4.93 -1.14 -2.77
C MET A 33 5.54 -2.38 -2.14
N LEU A 34 5.33 -2.51 -0.83
CA LEU A 34 5.72 -3.62 -0.01
C LEU A 34 4.47 -4.31 0.53
N THR A 35 4.49 -5.63 0.59
CA THR A 35 3.53 -6.45 1.30
C THR A 35 4.13 -6.89 2.64
N PHE A 36 3.31 -7.49 3.50
CA PHE A 36 3.79 -8.05 4.77
C PHE A 36 4.88 -9.11 4.56
N ASN A 37 4.79 -9.88 3.48
CA ASN A 37 5.79 -10.89 3.14
C ASN A 37 7.15 -10.28 2.80
N ASP A 38 7.18 -9.13 2.12
CA ASP A 38 8.41 -8.45 1.72
C ASP A 38 9.17 -7.87 2.92
N VAL A 39 8.46 -7.61 4.02
CA VAL A 39 9.02 -7.04 5.25
C VAL A 39 9.06 -8.03 6.42
N GLY A 40 8.67 -9.28 6.21
CA GLY A 40 8.66 -10.32 7.25
C GLY A 40 7.61 -10.13 8.35
N LEU A 41 6.54 -9.37 8.11
CA LEU A 41 5.42 -9.23 9.05
C LEU A 41 4.48 -10.45 8.96
N ALA A 42 4.03 -10.93 10.11
CA ALA A 42 3.04 -12.00 10.17
C ALA A 42 1.65 -11.51 9.71
N ILE A 43 0.89 -12.34 9.00
CA ILE A 43 -0.43 -11.94 8.46
C ILE A 43 -1.46 -11.66 9.55
N ASP A 44 -1.29 -12.26 10.73
CA ASP A 44 -2.08 -12.11 11.93
C ASP A 44 -1.52 -11.05 12.90
N SER A 45 -0.52 -10.28 12.48
CA SER A 45 -0.01 -9.14 13.25
C SER A 45 -1.16 -8.20 13.61
N SER A 46 -1.17 -7.71 14.84
CA SER A 46 -2.16 -6.74 15.28
C SER A 46 -2.00 -5.40 14.56
N ASP A 47 -3.09 -4.65 14.39
CA ASP A 47 -3.05 -3.30 13.80
C ASP A 47 -1.99 -2.41 14.46
N ARG A 48 -1.83 -2.54 15.78
CA ARG A 48 -0.82 -1.79 16.55
C ARG A 48 0.61 -2.15 16.15
N GLU A 49 0.90 -3.42 15.94
CA GLU A 49 2.22 -3.89 15.50
C GLU A 49 2.52 -3.41 14.09
N VAL A 50 1.55 -3.55 13.18
CA VAL A 50 1.66 -3.07 11.80
C VAL A 50 1.94 -1.56 11.76
N TRP A 51 1.22 -0.77 12.57
CA TRP A 51 1.44 0.68 12.64
C TRP A 51 2.81 1.04 13.20
N ARG A 52 3.24 0.40 14.30
CA ARG A 52 4.56 0.63 14.89
C ARG A 52 5.68 0.28 13.92
N PHE A 53 5.53 -0.83 13.20
CA PHE A 53 6.46 -1.24 12.17
C PHE A 53 6.55 -0.18 11.07
N ALA A 54 5.41 0.22 10.49
CA ALA A 54 5.36 1.21 9.43
C ALA A 54 6.01 2.54 9.84
N GLN A 55 5.71 3.04 11.04
CA GLN A 55 6.33 4.25 11.58
C GLN A 55 7.85 4.10 11.75
N SER A 56 8.31 3.00 12.34
CA SER A 56 9.75 2.76 12.57
C SER A 56 10.57 2.68 11.28
N GLN A 57 9.94 2.24 10.19
CA GLN A 57 10.56 2.07 8.88
C GLN A 57 10.33 3.27 7.93
N GLY A 58 9.62 4.32 8.39
CA GLY A 58 9.27 5.47 7.56
C GLY A 58 8.38 5.12 6.36
N LEU A 59 7.49 4.14 6.54
CA LEU A 59 6.56 3.65 5.51
C LEU A 59 5.22 4.36 5.62
N ILE A 60 4.58 4.59 4.48
CA ILE A 60 3.15 4.95 4.45
C ILE A 60 2.34 3.65 4.50
N LEU A 61 1.54 3.47 5.55
CA LEU A 61 0.62 2.33 5.61
C LEU A 61 -0.63 2.62 4.79
N LEU A 62 -0.90 1.79 3.78
CA LEU A 62 -2.11 1.83 3.00
C LEU A 62 -3.06 0.73 3.45
N THR A 63 -4.20 1.13 4.01
CA THR A 63 -5.19 0.23 4.61
C THR A 63 -6.59 0.61 4.13
N GLY A 64 -7.57 -0.28 4.27
CA GLY A 64 -8.93 -0.01 3.80
C GLY A 64 -9.95 -1.04 4.24
N ASN A 65 -11.21 -0.75 3.96
CA ASN A 65 -12.31 -1.63 4.34
C ASN A 65 -12.32 -2.92 3.50
N ARG A 66 -12.47 -4.08 4.17
CA ARG A 66 -12.48 -5.42 3.59
C ARG A 66 -13.58 -5.66 2.53
N TYR A 67 -14.64 -4.84 2.50
CA TYR A 67 -15.88 -5.15 1.78
C TYR A 67 -16.14 -4.28 0.54
N ARG A 68 -15.17 -3.51 0.02
CA ARG A 68 -15.42 -2.51 -1.02
C ARG A 68 -14.94 -2.91 -2.41
N LYS A 69 -15.78 -2.60 -3.41
CA LYS A 69 -15.56 -2.86 -4.85
C LYS A 69 -14.62 -1.85 -5.52
N HIS A 70 -14.36 -0.69 -4.91
CA HIS A 70 -13.62 0.42 -5.53
C HIS A 70 -12.20 0.63 -4.97
N CYS A 71 -11.65 -0.34 -4.22
CA CYS A 71 -10.30 -0.20 -3.67
C CYS A 71 -9.24 0.01 -4.75
N ALA A 72 -9.41 -0.61 -5.93
CA ALA A 72 -8.48 -0.47 -7.05
C ALA A 72 -8.44 0.94 -7.63
N GLU A 73 -9.59 1.59 -7.83
CA GLU A 73 -9.67 2.96 -8.34
C GLU A 73 -8.98 3.95 -7.38
N ARG A 74 -9.23 3.82 -6.08
CA ARG A 74 -8.60 4.68 -5.08
C ARG A 74 -7.09 4.40 -4.94
N LEU A 75 -6.68 3.14 -5.07
CA LEU A 75 -5.26 2.78 -5.12
C LEU A 75 -4.56 3.50 -6.29
N VAL A 76 -5.15 3.49 -7.48
CA VAL A 76 -4.61 4.20 -8.65
C VAL A 76 -4.48 5.69 -8.37
N GLU A 77 -5.53 6.34 -7.84
CA GLU A 77 -5.48 7.76 -7.52
C GLU A 77 -4.35 8.11 -6.54
N ILE A 78 -4.20 7.32 -5.48
CA ILE A 78 -3.16 7.51 -4.45
C ILE A 78 -1.77 7.35 -5.07
N VAL A 79 -1.57 6.32 -5.88
CA VAL A 79 -0.28 6.05 -6.53
C VAL A 79 0.08 7.17 -7.52
N MET A 80 -0.89 7.68 -8.27
CA MET A 80 -0.70 8.78 -9.23
C MET A 80 -0.46 10.13 -8.56
N ASN A 81 -0.95 10.33 -7.33
CA ASN A 81 -0.85 11.59 -6.59
C ASN A 81 -0.05 11.43 -5.29
N ILE A 82 0.89 10.48 -5.27
CA ILE A 82 1.54 10.03 -4.04
C ILE A 82 2.32 11.15 -3.33
N GLU A 83 2.79 12.15 -4.08
CA GLU A 83 3.47 13.34 -3.56
C GLU A 83 2.57 14.15 -2.61
N ASN A 84 1.25 14.15 -2.83
CA ASN A 84 0.29 14.82 -1.95
C ASN A 84 0.15 14.14 -0.58
N TYR A 85 0.71 12.95 -0.42
CA TYR A 85 0.65 12.16 0.81
C TYR A 85 2.02 12.04 1.50
N LEU A 86 3.02 12.81 1.06
CA LEU A 86 4.31 12.87 1.74
C LEU A 86 4.13 13.34 3.19
N GLY A 87 4.76 12.62 4.12
CA GLY A 87 4.63 12.88 5.57
C GLY A 87 3.38 12.30 6.22
N VAL A 88 2.47 11.68 5.46
CA VAL A 88 1.31 10.98 6.00
C VAL A 88 1.72 9.59 6.46
N GLY A 89 1.51 9.26 7.74
CA GLY A 89 1.85 7.93 8.27
C GLY A 89 0.91 6.80 7.83
N ARG A 90 -0.35 7.11 7.54
CA ARG A 90 -1.37 6.13 7.13
C ARG A 90 -2.41 6.75 6.21
N ILE A 91 -2.71 6.06 5.11
CA ILE A 91 -3.79 6.40 4.18
C ILE A 91 -4.87 5.33 4.29
N TYR A 92 -6.12 5.76 4.50
CA TYR A 92 -7.28 4.89 4.58
C TYR A 92 -8.11 4.97 3.30
N ILE A 93 -8.39 3.83 2.69
CA ILE A 93 -9.32 3.69 1.56
C ILE A 93 -10.69 3.25 2.11
N PRO A 94 -11.73 4.10 2.04
CA PRO A 94 -13.06 3.80 2.57
C PRO A 94 -13.81 2.73 1.77
#